data_AF-A0A526V880-F1
#
_entry.id   AF-A0A526V880-F1
#
_cell.length_a   1.000
_cell.length_b   1.000
_cell.length_c   1.000
_cell.angle_alpha   90.00
_cell.angle_beta   90.00
_cell.angle_gamma   90.00
#
_symmetry.space_group_name_H-M   'P 1'
#
loop_
_entity.id
_entity.type
_entity.pdbx_description
1 polymer ?
#
loop_
_entity_poly.entity_id
_entity_poly.type
_entity_poly.pdbx_seq_one_letter_code
_entity_poly.pdbx_strand_id
1 'polypeptide(L)' 'MDADKVFKALGDPTRRRLLDLLCEQNGQTLGQLCDHLDMARQSATQHLDLLEAANLVSTVKRGREKLHFINP' A
#
# COMPACT_ATOMS: atom_id res chain seq x y z
N MET A 1 4.06 12.19 13.55
CA MET A 1 4.19 10.85 12.94
C MET A 1 4.53 9.91 14.09
N ASP A 2 3.73 8.89 14.33
CA ASP A 2 4.01 7.90 15.38
C ASP A 2 5.04 6.91 14.85
N ALA A 3 6.29 7.04 15.29
CA ALA A 3 7.41 6.26 14.77
C ALA A 3 7.17 4.75 14.93
N ASP A 4 6.49 4.34 16.01
CA ASP A 4 6.17 2.93 16.27
C ASP A 4 5.23 2.36 15.20
N LYS A 5 4.27 3.16 14.71
CA LYS A 5 3.38 2.75 13.62
C LYS A 5 4.16 2.56 12.32
N VAL A 6 5.10 3.45 12.02
CA VAL A 6 5.96 3.37 10.83
C VAL A 6 6.83 2.12 10.90
N PHE A 7 7.55 1.91 12.00
CA PHE A 7 8.41 0.73 12.14
C PHE A 7 7.62 -0.57 12.14
N LYS A 8 6.46 -0.61 12.78
CA LYS A 8 5.55 -1.77 12.72
C LYS A 8 5.04 -2.01 11.30
N ALA A 9 4.71 -0.97 10.54
CA ALA A 9 4.30 -1.08 9.15
C ALA A 9 5.45 -1.59 8.27
N LEU A 10 6.67 -1.08 8.44
CA LEU A 10 7.84 -1.48 7.65
C LEU A 10 8.43 -2.84 8.05
N GLY A 11 8.11 -3.37 9.24
CA GLY A 11 8.63 -4.65 9.73
C GLY A 11 8.17 -5.89 8.95
N ASP A 12 7.24 -5.74 8.01
CA ASP A 12 6.68 -6.83 7.22
C ASP A 12 7.16 -6.76 5.76
N PRO A 13 7.66 -7.88 5.20
CA PRO A 13 8.21 -7.91 3.85
C PRO A 13 7.16 -7.64 2.77
N THR A 14 5.91 -8.07 2.95
CA THR A 14 4.82 -7.80 1.99
C THR A 14 4.49 -6.32 1.95
N ARG A 15 4.42 -5.66 3.10
CA ARG A 15 4.19 -4.20 3.16
C ARG A 15 5.34 -3.42 2.51
N ARG A 16 6.59 -3.83 2.71
CA ARG A 16 7.74 -3.24 1.99
C ARG A 16 7.63 -3.46 0.49
N ARG A 17 7.26 -4.66 0.04
CA ARG A 17 7.06 -4.93 -1.38
C ARG A 17 5.95 -4.07 -2.01
N LEU A 18 4.85 -3.84 -1.30
CA LEU A 18 3.80 -2.91 -1.73
C LEU A 18 4.32 -1.48 -1.89
N LEU A 19 5.15 -1.01 -0.95
CA LEU A 19 5.80 0.30 -1.05
C LEU A 19 6.77 0.36 -2.22
N ASP A 20 7.57 -0.68 -2.45
CA ASP A 20 8.48 -0.77 -3.61
C ASP A 20 7.70 -0.66 -4.92
N LEU A 21 6.59 -1.41 -5.07
CA LEU A 21 5.73 -1.34 -6.24
C LEU A 21 5.15 0.07 -6.45
N LEU A 22 4.72 0.74 -5.39
CA LEU A 22 4.20 2.11 -5.46
C LEU A 22 5.30 3.15 -5.70
N CYS A 23 6.53 2.87 -5.30
CA CYS A 23 7.70 3.69 -5.58
C CYS A 23 8.11 3.56 -7.05
N GLU A 24 8.10 2.34 -7.60
CA GLU A 24 8.35 2.06 -9.02
C GLU A 24 7.26 2.67 -9.91
N GLN A 25 5.99 2.49 -9.53
CA GLN A 25 4.85 3.05 -10.24
C GLN A 25 3.78 3.54 -9.27
N ASN A 26 3.60 4.86 -9.20
CA ASN A 26 2.62 5.45 -8.33
C ASN A 26 1.20 5.41 -8.93
N GLY A 27 0.17 5.52 -8.10
CA GLY A 27 -1.22 5.60 -8.56
C GLY A 27 -1.79 4.30 -9.11
N GLN A 28 -1.46 3.17 -8.47
CA GLN A 28 -1.94 1.85 -8.86
C GLN A 28 -3.26 1.48 -8.17
N THR A 29 -4.11 0.73 -8.88
CA THR A 29 -5.31 0.10 -8.30
C THR A 29 -4.92 -1.08 -7.41
N LEU A 30 -5.85 -1.51 -6.54
CA LEU A 30 -5.68 -2.75 -5.78
C LEU A 30 -5.44 -3.96 -6.70
N GLY A 31 -6.11 -4.01 -7.86
CA GLY A 31 -5.93 -5.08 -8.84
C GLY A 31 -4.50 -5.16 -9.34
N GLN A 32 -3.97 -4.04 -9.83
CA GLN A 32 -2.59 -3.95 -10.33
C GLN A 32 -1.56 -4.35 -9.26
N LEU A 33 -1.73 -3.88 -8.02
CA LEU A 33 -0.87 -4.27 -6.91
C LEU A 33 -0.94 -5.79 -6.64
N CYS A 34 -2.12 -6.38 -6.72
CA CYS A 34 -2.30 -7.82 -6.55
C CYS A 34 -1.72 -8.63 -7.72
N ASP A 35 -1.68 -8.11 -8.94
CA ASP A 35 -1.11 -8.83 -10.09
C ASP A 35 0.41 -9.09 -9.91
N HIS A 36 1.07 -8.29 -9.07
CA HIS A 36 2.48 -8.45 -8.70
C HIS A 36 2.71 -9.22 -7.40
N LEU A 37 1.64 -9.65 -6.72
CA LEU A 37 1.69 -10.32 -5.44
C LEU A 37 0.97 -11.66 -5.52
N ASP A 38 1.61 -12.73 -5.06
CA ASP A 38 0.98 -14.05 -5.00
C ASP A 38 0.07 -14.16 -3.75
N MET A 39 -0.94 -13.27 -3.67
CA MET A 39 -1.88 -13.22 -2.56
C MET A 39 -3.27 -12.74 -2.94
N ALA A 40 -4.23 -13.04 -2.07
CA ALA A 40 -5.61 -12.59 -2.22
C ALA A 40 -5.75 -11.07 -2.02
N ARG A 41 -6.73 -10.47 -2.72
CA ARG A 41 -7.07 -9.04 -2.61
C ARG A 41 -7.31 -8.58 -1.17
N GLN A 42 -7.97 -9.41 -0.37
CA GLN A 42 -8.26 -9.10 1.04
C GLN A 42 -6.98 -8.95 1.87
N SER A 43 -5.98 -9.80 1.63
CA SER A 43 -4.67 -9.70 2.29
C SER A 43 -3.95 -8.41 1.89
N ALA A 44 -3.94 -8.08 0.60
CA ALA A 44 -3.38 -6.82 0.11
C ALA A 44 -4.10 -5.60 0.71
N THR A 45 -5.43 -5.63 0.84
CA THR A 45 -6.20 -4.55 1.50
C THR A 45 -5.78 -4.36 2.95
N GLN A 46 -5.67 -5.43 3.76
CA GLN A 46 -5.22 -5.31 5.16
C GLN A 46 -3.82 -4.69 5.26
N HIS A 47 -2.92 -5.06 4.36
CA HIS A 47 -1.58 -4.47 4.33
C HIS A 47 -1.60 -2.99 3.96
N LEU A 48 -2.41 -2.60 2.97
CA LEU A 48 -2.58 -1.21 2.56
C LEU A 48 -3.22 -0.36 3.66
N ASP A 49 -4.21 -0.89 4.40
CA ASP A 49 -4.84 -0.18 5.51
C ASP A 49 -3.83 0.14 6.63
N LEU A 50 -2.90 -0.80 6.92
CA LEU A 50 -1.83 -0.57 7.89
C LEU A 50 -0.81 0.48 7.40
N LEU A 51 -0.50 0.47 6.11
CA LEU A 51 0.38 1.48 5.50
C LEU A 51 -0.27 2.86 5.50
N GLU A 52 -1.58 2.95 5.22
CA GLU A 52 -2.37 4.19 5.27
C GLU A 52 -2.46 4.71 6.71
N ALA A 53 -2.68 3.83 7.70
CA ALA A 53 -2.67 4.19 9.12
C ALA A 53 -1.29 4.67 9.63
N ALA A 54 -0.20 4.25 8.98
CA ALA A 54 1.15 4.73 9.22
C ALA A 54 1.52 5.97 8.38
N ASN A 55 0.58 6.48 7.57
CA ASN A 55 0.77 7.59 6.64
C ASN A 55 1.87 7.34 5.59
N LEU A 56 2.15 6.08 5.25
CA LEU A 56 3.11 5.69 4.21
C LEU A 56 2.46 5.58 2.83
N VAL A 57 1.15 5.36 2.80
CA VAL A 57 0.34 5.31 1.58
C VAL A 57 -0.85 6.25 1.74
N SER A 58 -1.23 6.91 0.65
CA SER A 58 -2.49 7.65 0.52
C SER A 58 -3.32 7.08 -0.61
N THR A 59 -4.61 7.40 -0.61
CA THR A 59 -5.55 6.85 -1.59
C THR A 59 -6.41 7.93 -2.21
N VAL A 60 -6.65 7.83 -3.52
CA VAL A 60 -7.49 8.77 -4.27
C VAL A 60 -8.50 7.98 -5.09
N LYS A 61 -9.77 8.40 -5.02
CA LYS A 61 -10.82 7.82 -5.85
C LYS A 61 -10.91 8.55 -7.18
N ARG A 62 -10.76 7.83 -8.29
CA ARG A 62 -10.93 8.35 -9.66
C ARG A 62 -12.04 7.56 -10.36
N GLY A 63 -13.24 8.14 -10.40
CA GLY A 63 -14.42 7.44 -10.91
C GLY A 63 -14.78 6.22 -10.06
N ARG A 64 -14.69 5.02 -10.66
CA ARG A 64 -14.96 3.74 -9.96
C ARG A 64 -13.71 3.12 -9.33
N GLU A 65 -12.53 3.67 -9.59
CA GLU A 65 -11.26 3.11 -9.16
C GLU A 65 -10.74 3.81 -7.89
N LYS A 66 -10.13 3.03 -6.99
CA LYS A 66 -9.32 3.52 -5.86
C LYS A 66 -7.85 3.33 -6.22
N LEU A 67 -7.13 4.44 -6.36
CA LEU A 67 -5.71 4.48 -6.66
C LEU A 67 -4.92 4.68 -5.36
N HIS A 68 -3.79 4.02 -5.25
CA HIS A 68 -2.92 4.05 -4.08
C HIS A 68 -1.62 4.77 -4.44
N PHE A 69 -1.12 5.58 -3.52
CA PHE A 69 0.08 6.39 -3.73
C PHE A 69 1.02 6.29 -2.55
N ILE A 70 2.33 6.21 -2.80
CA ILE A 70 3.33 6.36 -1.75
C ILE A 70 3.37 7.82 -1.27
N ASN A 71 3.40 8.02 0.04
CA ASN A 71 3.61 9.33 0.63
C ASN A 71 5.13 9.61 0.73
N PRO A 72 5.61 10.77 0.23
CA PRO A 72 7.00 11.18 0.36
C PRO A 72 7.38 11.59 1.79
#